data_AF-A0A7X3FN46-F1
#
_entry.id   AF-A0A7X3FN46-F1
#
_cell.length_a   1.000
_cell.length_b   1.000
_cell.length_c   1.000
_cell.angle_alpha   90.00
_cell.angle_beta   90.00
_cell.angle_gamma   90.00
#
_symmetry.space_group_name_H-M   'P 1'
#
loop_
_entity.id
_entity.type
_entity.pdbx_description
1 polymer ?
#
loop_
_entity_poly.entity_id
_entity_poly.type
_entity_poly.pdbx_seq_one_letter_code
_entity_poly.pdbx_strand_id
1 'polypeptide(L)'
;MNQPATSIPLATPTPSRAEAGANASVCRPFCGLIDPVLVNEPVLFPLSSSVSVEAARGAWLWVVRDLCSDLISADGVANGNFAAADLEPLMPEVLARMKAALEKIDGDTEAMRRLRAQTGRENFRGEASVVMAALRARALLPKAQGFGRALNAMTDEAALGVALQSMPVQDPKLAGLMFHTAIGQVANPTRLVTAMIKLSGNANEQVIARNGFGPLIEAILGHAQNQLRNLQLSGPFADIDMACRSLDRFHRLVRSLTGYVEFARGSRCTQMLATITKMVSDRVEPRLKEVVTDLNQAMRRPREGTDRIDNDRLLGAINGVYLLSAVRDCRDSLALNAVFDQAWSQTGQALELHIQRNLDLLRQDPDDAVTGERLNAAIKMAEIRFNPEYADTLKRARAAAERRT
;
A
#
# COMPACT_ATOMS: atom_id res chain seq x y z
N MET A 1 3.22 -53.20 -53.81
CA MET A 1 2.19 -52.66 -52.89
C MET A 1 2.81 -52.52 -51.52
N ASN A 2 3.10 -51.28 -51.11
CA ASN A 2 3.17 -50.79 -49.73
C ASN A 2 3.59 -49.32 -49.82
N GLN A 3 2.59 -48.45 -49.95
CA GLN A 3 2.78 -47.01 -49.84
C GLN A 3 3.25 -46.68 -48.41
N PRO A 4 4.21 -45.76 -48.24
CA PRO A 4 4.63 -45.28 -46.94
C PRO A 4 3.56 -44.38 -46.33
N ALA A 5 3.40 -44.48 -45.01
CA ALA A 5 2.43 -43.73 -44.21
C ALA A 5 2.62 -42.21 -44.33
N THR A 6 1.52 -41.51 -44.54
CA THR A 6 1.42 -40.05 -44.66
C THR A 6 1.80 -39.38 -43.35
N SER A 7 2.86 -38.58 -43.36
CA SER A 7 3.30 -37.74 -42.26
C SER A 7 2.26 -36.66 -41.93
N ILE A 8 1.76 -36.67 -40.69
CA ILE A 8 0.87 -35.64 -40.13
C ILE A 8 1.67 -34.34 -40.00
N PRO A 9 1.24 -33.20 -40.57
CA PRO A 9 1.91 -31.94 -40.37
C PRO A 9 1.73 -31.48 -38.92
N LEU A 10 2.86 -31.14 -38.28
CA LEU A 10 2.90 -30.47 -36.98
C LEU A 10 2.02 -29.22 -37.04
N ALA A 11 0.94 -29.20 -36.26
CA ALA A 11 0.18 -27.98 -36.03
C ALA A 11 1.09 -26.96 -35.34
N THR A 12 1.44 -25.90 -36.07
CA THR A 12 2.02 -24.68 -35.50
C THR A 12 1.10 -24.19 -34.38
N PRO A 13 1.58 -24.00 -33.14
CA PRO A 13 0.76 -23.45 -32.08
C PRO A 13 0.35 -22.04 -32.48
N THR A 14 -0.96 -21.84 -32.67
CA THR A 14 -1.58 -20.53 -32.79
C THR A 14 -1.11 -19.67 -31.61
N PRO A 15 -0.58 -18.46 -31.81
CA PRO A 15 -0.17 -17.62 -30.70
C PRO A 15 -1.40 -17.37 -29.84
N SER A 16 -1.37 -17.90 -28.62
CA SER A 16 -2.39 -17.67 -27.60
C SER A 16 -2.39 -16.19 -27.27
N ARG A 17 -3.35 -15.45 -27.83
CA ARG A 17 -3.86 -14.13 -27.45
C ARG A 17 -3.09 -13.45 -26.30
N ALA A 18 -1.91 -12.91 -26.61
CA ALA A 18 -1.08 -12.13 -25.69
C ALA A 18 -1.45 -10.63 -25.71
N GLU A 19 -2.72 -10.30 -26.00
CA GLU A 19 -3.20 -8.92 -26.11
C GLU A 19 -4.11 -8.48 -24.95
N ALA A 20 -4.50 -9.40 -24.06
CA ALA A 20 -5.38 -9.05 -22.93
C ALA A 20 -4.63 -8.39 -21.76
N GLY A 21 -3.30 -8.53 -21.67
CA GLY A 21 -2.48 -7.97 -20.58
C GLY A 21 -1.82 -6.63 -20.88
N ALA A 22 -1.52 -6.33 -22.15
CA ALA A 22 -0.85 -5.09 -22.55
C ALA A 22 -1.80 -3.88 -22.58
N ASN A 23 -3.09 -4.10 -22.90
CA ASN A 23 -4.10 -3.05 -22.99
C ASN A 23 -4.73 -2.63 -21.65
N ALA A 24 -4.44 -3.32 -20.54
CA ALA A 24 -4.94 -2.92 -19.21
C ALA A 24 -4.31 -1.60 -18.70
N SER A 25 -3.29 -1.10 -19.41
CA SER A 25 -2.60 0.17 -19.15
C SER A 25 -3.31 1.41 -19.73
N VAL A 26 -4.38 1.26 -20.52
CA VAL A 26 -4.77 2.31 -21.50
C VAL A 26 -5.89 3.26 -21.08
N CYS A 27 -6.62 3.06 -19.97
CA CYS A 27 -7.57 4.10 -19.54
C CYS A 27 -7.68 4.31 -18.03
N ARG A 28 -6.98 5.34 -17.54
CA ARG A 28 -7.18 5.87 -16.18
C ARG A 28 -8.58 6.50 -16.11
N PRO A 29 -9.33 6.30 -15.02
CA PRO A 29 -10.62 6.96 -14.82
C PRO A 29 -10.51 8.46 -15.07
N PHE A 30 -11.43 9.01 -15.87
CA PHE A 30 -11.47 10.44 -16.20
C PHE A 30 -10.11 10.98 -16.69
N CYS A 31 -9.39 10.19 -17.49
CA CYS A 31 -8.08 10.54 -18.04
C CYS A 31 -7.04 10.97 -16.99
N GLY A 32 -7.18 10.52 -15.75
CA GLY A 32 -6.28 10.83 -14.64
C GLY A 32 -6.54 12.17 -13.94
N LEU A 33 -7.59 12.91 -14.31
CA LEU A 33 -7.93 14.22 -13.70
C LEU A 33 -8.18 14.15 -12.19
N ILE A 34 -8.53 12.97 -11.67
CA ILE A 34 -8.82 12.73 -10.25
C ILE A 34 -7.88 11.70 -9.60
N ASP A 35 -6.80 11.28 -10.27
CA ASP A 35 -5.80 10.35 -9.74
C ASP A 35 -5.35 10.66 -8.30
N PRO A 36 -5.16 11.94 -7.89
CA PRO A 36 -4.66 12.25 -6.54
C PRO A 36 -5.60 11.87 -5.38
N VAL A 37 -6.88 11.60 -5.65
CA VAL A 37 -7.87 11.18 -4.64
C VAL A 37 -8.27 9.71 -4.77
N LEU A 38 -7.60 8.97 -5.66
CA LEU A 38 -7.85 7.54 -5.83
C LEU A 38 -7.13 6.73 -4.76
N VAL A 39 -7.86 5.79 -4.17
CA VAL A 39 -7.33 4.75 -3.28
C VAL A 39 -7.56 3.39 -3.90
N ASN A 40 -6.77 2.39 -3.53
CA ASN A 40 -6.99 1.03 -4.03
C ASN A 40 -7.73 0.22 -2.99
N GLU A 41 -8.46 -0.79 -3.46
CA GLU A 41 -9.08 -1.77 -2.57
C GLU A 41 -8.04 -2.60 -1.80
N PRO A 42 -8.37 -3.07 -0.58
CA PRO A 42 -9.67 -2.93 0.10
C PRO A 42 -9.88 -1.55 0.73
N VAL A 43 -11.10 -1.02 0.61
CA VAL A 43 -11.56 0.20 1.32
C VAL A 43 -12.51 -0.22 2.42
N LEU A 44 -12.04 -0.19 3.67
CA LEU A 44 -12.82 -0.62 4.84
C LEU A 44 -13.87 0.41 5.23
N PHE A 45 -13.53 1.69 5.07
CA PHE A 45 -14.41 2.81 5.36
C PHE A 45 -14.45 3.75 4.17
N PRO A 46 -15.60 3.90 3.51
CA PRO A 46 -15.82 4.94 2.52
C PRO A 46 -15.64 6.33 3.16
N LEU A 47 -14.89 7.19 2.49
CA LEU A 47 -14.62 8.56 2.92
C LEU A 47 -15.13 9.54 1.86
N SER A 48 -15.51 10.74 2.29
CA SER A 48 -15.88 11.83 1.38
C SER A 48 -14.67 12.46 0.67
N SER A 49 -13.46 12.11 1.12
CA SER A 49 -12.18 12.67 0.69
C SER A 49 -11.43 11.81 -0.34
N SER A 50 -11.90 10.60 -0.63
CA SER A 50 -11.25 9.66 -1.55
C SER A 50 -12.24 8.66 -2.14
N VAL A 51 -11.91 8.12 -3.32
CA VAL A 51 -12.73 7.11 -3.99
C VAL A 51 -11.86 5.93 -4.42
N SER A 52 -12.39 4.70 -4.39
CA SER A 52 -11.62 3.55 -4.87
C SER A 52 -11.41 3.63 -6.39
N VAL A 53 -10.30 3.10 -6.87
CA VAL A 53 -9.99 3.02 -8.31
C VAL A 53 -11.13 2.31 -9.05
N GLU A 54 -11.68 1.26 -8.46
CA GLU A 54 -12.78 0.46 -8.99
C GLU A 54 -14.08 1.28 -9.08
N ALA A 55 -14.42 2.06 -8.05
CA ALA A 55 -15.54 3.00 -8.09
C ALA A 55 -15.36 4.07 -9.17
N ALA A 56 -14.17 4.66 -9.25
CA ALA A 56 -13.87 5.68 -10.24
C ALA A 56 -13.96 5.10 -11.68
N ARG A 57 -13.48 3.87 -11.89
CA ARG A 57 -13.65 3.14 -13.16
C ARG A 57 -15.12 2.90 -13.48
N GLY A 58 -15.91 2.43 -12.51
CA GLY A 58 -17.34 2.22 -12.67
C GLY A 58 -18.07 3.52 -13.05
N ALA A 59 -17.76 4.62 -12.36
CA ALA A 59 -18.31 5.93 -12.67
C ALA A 59 -17.87 6.45 -14.04
N TRP A 60 -16.61 6.20 -14.44
CA TRP A 60 -16.11 6.58 -15.76
C TRP A 60 -16.81 5.81 -16.88
N LEU A 61 -16.98 4.49 -16.74
CA LEU A 61 -17.72 3.67 -17.69
C LEU A 61 -19.18 4.11 -17.82
N TRP A 62 -19.83 4.41 -16.69
CA TRP A 62 -21.20 4.94 -16.69
C TRP A 62 -21.29 6.28 -17.45
N VAL A 63 -20.33 7.18 -17.25
CA VAL A 63 -20.28 8.47 -17.97
C VAL A 63 -20.09 8.26 -19.47
N VAL A 64 -19.09 7.50 -19.90
CA VAL A 64 -18.75 7.30 -21.31
C VAL A 64 -19.85 6.54 -22.05
N ARG A 65 -20.38 5.48 -21.45
CA ARG A 65 -21.36 4.60 -22.09
C ARG A 65 -22.77 5.19 -22.08
N ASP A 66 -23.21 5.71 -20.94
CA ASP A 66 -24.63 5.98 -20.70
C ASP A 66 -24.99 7.47 -20.75
N LEU A 67 -24.09 8.35 -20.35
CA LEU A 67 -24.41 9.77 -20.20
C LEU A 67 -23.89 10.66 -21.33
N CYS A 68 -22.70 10.35 -21.83
CA CYS A 68 -21.92 11.23 -22.70
C CYS A 68 -21.39 10.49 -23.93
N SER A 69 -22.09 9.45 -24.39
CA SER A 69 -21.67 8.65 -25.56
C SER A 69 -21.68 9.44 -26.88
N ASP A 70 -22.41 10.55 -26.92
CA ASP A 70 -22.41 11.56 -27.98
C ASP A 70 -21.24 12.55 -27.88
N LEU A 71 -20.64 12.71 -26.70
CA LEU A 71 -19.56 13.67 -26.44
C LEU A 71 -18.17 13.01 -26.36
N ILE A 72 -18.11 11.75 -25.92
CA ILE A 72 -16.89 11.02 -25.61
C ILE A 72 -16.88 9.72 -26.42
N SER A 73 -15.94 9.62 -27.35
CA SER A 73 -15.77 8.41 -28.17
C SER A 73 -15.25 7.25 -27.31
N ALA A 74 -16.04 6.18 -27.18
CA ALA A 74 -15.64 4.97 -26.47
C ALA A 74 -14.40 4.32 -27.10
N ASP A 75 -14.29 4.32 -28.43
CA ASP A 75 -13.12 3.80 -29.15
C ASP A 75 -11.88 4.68 -28.93
N GLY A 76 -12.06 6.01 -28.90
CA GLY A 76 -10.99 6.95 -28.58
C GLY A 76 -10.44 6.72 -27.17
N VAL A 77 -11.32 6.50 -26.19
CA VAL A 77 -11.00 6.16 -24.80
C VAL A 77 -10.29 4.80 -24.71
N ALA A 78 -10.80 3.78 -25.39
CA ALA A 78 -10.25 2.42 -25.37
C ALA A 78 -8.85 2.34 -26.01
N ASN A 79 -8.60 3.12 -27.05
CA ASN A 79 -7.32 3.15 -27.77
C ASN A 79 -6.31 4.17 -27.18
N GLY A 80 -6.68 4.91 -26.12
CA GLY A 80 -5.82 5.91 -25.48
C GLY A 80 -5.66 7.23 -26.26
N ASN A 81 -6.48 7.42 -27.29
CA ASN A 81 -6.48 8.63 -28.13
C ASN A 81 -7.35 9.77 -27.56
N PHE A 82 -8.03 9.53 -26.43
CA PHE A 82 -8.80 10.52 -25.70
C PHE A 82 -8.11 10.82 -24.37
N ALA A 83 -7.61 12.05 -24.23
CA ALA A 83 -6.78 12.47 -23.11
C ALA A 83 -7.45 13.52 -22.22
N ALA A 84 -6.78 13.89 -21.12
CA ALA A 84 -7.27 14.90 -20.19
C ALA A 84 -7.54 16.25 -20.88
N ALA A 85 -6.74 16.63 -21.88
CA ALA A 85 -6.91 17.87 -22.64
C ALA A 85 -8.21 17.87 -23.48
N ASP A 86 -8.64 16.70 -23.96
CA ASP A 86 -9.90 16.54 -24.72
C ASP A 86 -11.11 16.52 -23.79
N LEU A 87 -10.92 15.95 -22.59
CA LEU A 87 -11.97 15.85 -21.57
C LEU A 87 -12.26 17.20 -20.88
N GLU A 88 -11.22 18.01 -20.64
CA GLU A 88 -11.31 19.25 -19.85
C GLU A 88 -12.37 20.24 -20.37
N PRO A 89 -12.49 20.53 -21.69
CA PRO A 89 -13.53 21.41 -22.23
C PRO A 89 -14.95 20.84 -22.05
N LEU A 90 -15.09 19.51 -21.98
CA LEU A 90 -16.38 18.82 -21.85
C LEU A 90 -16.87 18.75 -20.40
N MET A 91 -16.02 19.08 -19.43
CA MET A 91 -16.32 18.91 -18.01
C MET A 91 -17.60 19.60 -17.50
N PRO A 92 -17.96 20.83 -17.92
CA PRO A 92 -19.22 21.44 -17.48
C PRO A 92 -20.43 20.60 -17.87
N GLU A 93 -20.46 20.10 -19.10
CA GLU A 93 -21.56 19.29 -19.63
C GLU A 93 -21.59 17.90 -18.99
N VAL A 94 -20.43 17.24 -18.86
CA VAL A 94 -20.31 15.95 -18.16
C VAL A 94 -20.85 16.06 -16.73
N LEU A 95 -20.45 17.10 -15.98
CA LEU A 95 -20.92 17.32 -14.61
C LEU A 95 -22.42 17.62 -14.54
N ALA A 96 -22.97 18.36 -15.50
CA ALA A 96 -24.39 18.64 -15.60
C ALA A 96 -25.20 17.35 -15.83
N ARG A 97 -24.77 16.52 -16.79
CA ARG A 97 -25.42 15.24 -17.10
C ARG A 97 -25.32 14.23 -15.95
N MET A 98 -24.16 14.13 -15.29
CA MET A 98 -24.01 13.32 -14.09
C MET A 98 -24.98 13.76 -12.99
N LYS A 99 -25.10 15.08 -12.75
CA LYS A 99 -26.02 15.62 -11.75
C LYS A 99 -27.48 15.26 -12.07
N ALA A 100 -27.92 15.54 -13.28
CA ALA A 100 -29.30 15.27 -13.73
C ALA A 100 -29.62 13.76 -13.67
N ALA A 101 -28.67 12.91 -14.05
CA ALA A 101 -28.85 11.46 -13.98
C ALA A 101 -28.99 10.97 -12.54
N LEU A 102 -28.14 11.44 -11.61
CA LEU A 102 -28.26 11.08 -10.19
C LEU A 102 -29.58 11.59 -9.58
N GLU A 103 -30.03 12.81 -9.90
CA GLU A 103 -31.32 13.34 -9.45
C GLU A 103 -32.49 12.48 -9.93
N LYS A 104 -32.45 12.02 -11.19
CA LYS A 104 -33.45 11.10 -11.75
C LYS A 104 -33.44 9.74 -11.04
N ILE A 105 -32.25 9.21 -10.76
CA ILE A 105 -32.09 7.92 -10.07
C ILE A 105 -32.58 8.00 -8.61
N ASP A 106 -32.32 9.11 -7.92
CA ASP A 106 -32.74 9.32 -6.52
C ASP A 106 -34.28 9.33 -6.40
N GLY A 107 -35.02 9.61 -7.48
CA GLY A 107 -36.49 9.53 -7.56
C GLY A 107 -37.07 8.17 -7.99
N ASP A 108 -36.24 7.19 -8.35
CA ASP A 108 -36.69 5.89 -8.88
C ASP A 108 -35.88 4.72 -8.29
N THR A 109 -36.50 3.97 -7.38
CA THR A 109 -35.91 2.81 -6.70
C THR A 109 -35.46 1.72 -7.68
N GLU A 110 -36.19 1.51 -8.78
CA GLU A 110 -35.85 0.50 -9.78
C GLU A 110 -34.69 0.98 -10.66
N ALA A 111 -34.61 2.28 -10.98
CA ALA A 111 -33.44 2.86 -11.63
C ALA A 111 -32.17 2.71 -10.76
N MET A 112 -32.27 2.96 -9.46
CA MET A 112 -31.15 2.75 -8.52
C MET A 112 -30.74 1.27 -8.48
N ARG A 113 -31.70 0.34 -8.45
CA ARG A 113 -31.42 -1.10 -8.47
C ARG A 113 -30.69 -1.51 -9.76
N ARG A 114 -31.15 -1.05 -10.92
CA ARG A 114 -30.51 -1.32 -12.21
C ARG A 114 -29.09 -0.76 -12.27
N LEU A 115 -28.89 0.46 -11.77
CA LEU A 115 -27.56 1.08 -11.73
C LEU A 115 -26.59 0.28 -10.87
N ARG A 116 -27.03 -0.19 -9.69
CA ARG A 116 -26.22 -1.08 -8.82
C ARG A 116 -25.88 -2.39 -9.55
N ALA A 117 -26.84 -2.98 -10.26
CA ALA A 117 -26.61 -4.21 -11.02
C ALA A 117 -25.62 -4.00 -12.19
N GLN A 118 -25.73 -2.88 -12.92
CA GLN A 118 -24.86 -2.56 -14.06
C GLN A 118 -23.43 -2.21 -13.64
N THR A 119 -23.26 -1.58 -12.48
CA THR A 119 -21.95 -1.16 -11.96
C THR A 119 -21.30 -2.24 -11.10
N GLY A 120 -22.08 -3.20 -10.59
CA GLY A 120 -21.63 -4.17 -9.60
C GLY A 120 -21.31 -3.54 -8.24
N ARG A 121 -21.79 -2.31 -7.96
CA ARG A 121 -21.45 -1.53 -6.77
C ARG A 121 -22.71 -1.24 -5.95
N GLU A 122 -22.74 -1.68 -4.69
CA GLU A 122 -23.88 -1.42 -3.80
C GLU A 122 -24.00 0.06 -3.41
N ASN A 123 -22.86 0.72 -3.16
CA ASN A 123 -22.79 2.12 -2.74
C ASN A 123 -22.45 3.09 -3.89
N PHE A 124 -22.78 2.73 -5.13
CA PHE A 124 -22.42 3.52 -6.32
C PHE A 124 -22.80 5.00 -6.19
N ARG A 125 -23.98 5.30 -5.65
CA ARG A 125 -24.47 6.69 -5.51
C ARG A 125 -23.60 7.54 -4.59
N GLY A 126 -23.14 6.99 -3.47
CA GLY A 126 -22.23 7.68 -2.57
C GLY A 126 -20.89 7.94 -3.24
N GLU A 127 -20.37 6.94 -3.93
CA GLU A 127 -19.10 6.99 -4.66
C GLU A 127 -19.13 7.99 -5.82
N ALA A 128 -20.19 7.97 -6.63
CA ALA A 128 -20.42 8.92 -7.70
C ALA A 128 -20.48 10.36 -7.18
N SER A 129 -21.03 10.58 -5.97
CA SER A 129 -21.01 11.90 -5.32
C SER A 129 -19.60 12.39 -5.02
N VAL A 130 -18.71 11.50 -4.59
CA VAL A 130 -17.30 11.81 -4.30
C VAL A 130 -16.55 12.06 -5.60
N VAL A 131 -16.77 11.24 -6.63
CA VAL A 131 -16.22 11.45 -7.98
C VAL A 131 -16.62 12.82 -8.53
N MET A 132 -17.90 13.19 -8.45
CA MET A 132 -18.35 14.52 -8.89
C MET A 132 -17.70 15.66 -8.10
N ALA A 133 -17.52 15.49 -6.78
CA ALA A 133 -16.81 16.48 -5.97
C ALA A 133 -15.35 16.62 -6.39
N ALA A 134 -14.66 15.50 -6.64
CA ALA A 134 -13.28 15.48 -7.13
C ALA A 134 -13.16 16.13 -8.52
N LEU A 135 -14.07 15.84 -9.45
CA LEU A 135 -14.10 16.45 -10.78
C LEU A 135 -14.36 17.95 -10.73
N ARG A 136 -15.21 18.43 -9.82
CA ARG A 136 -15.39 19.88 -9.60
C ARG A 136 -14.12 20.53 -9.03
N ALA A 137 -13.41 19.82 -8.16
CA ALA A 137 -12.18 20.29 -7.53
C ALA A 137 -10.90 20.00 -8.33
N ARG A 138 -10.98 19.38 -9.53
CA ARG A 138 -9.84 18.82 -10.27
C ARG A 138 -8.68 19.81 -10.48
N ALA A 139 -8.99 21.09 -10.75
CA ALA A 139 -7.99 22.14 -10.94
C ALA A 139 -7.20 22.49 -9.67
N LEU A 140 -7.72 22.12 -8.49
CA LEU A 140 -7.09 22.37 -7.19
C LEU A 140 -6.27 21.17 -6.69
N LEU A 141 -6.50 19.95 -7.21
CA LEU A 141 -5.79 18.76 -6.77
C LEU A 141 -4.27 18.86 -7.01
N PRO A 142 -3.78 19.33 -8.19
CA PRO A 142 -2.34 19.53 -8.39
C PRO A 142 -1.73 20.54 -7.42
N LYS A 143 -2.50 21.59 -7.04
CA LYS A 143 -2.06 22.58 -6.04
C LYS A 143 -1.95 21.94 -4.66
N ALA A 144 -2.89 21.09 -4.27
CA ALA A 144 -2.83 20.34 -3.02
C ALA A 144 -1.65 19.36 -2.98
N GLN A 145 -1.30 18.72 -4.11
CA GLN A 145 -0.08 17.91 -4.22
C GLN A 145 1.18 18.78 -4.03
N GLY A 146 1.21 19.95 -4.69
CA GLY A 146 2.29 20.93 -4.54
C GLY A 146 2.47 21.37 -3.09
N PHE A 147 1.36 21.67 -2.39
CA PHE A 147 1.34 21.96 -0.97
C PHE A 147 1.97 20.81 -0.16
N GLY A 148 1.51 19.57 -0.34
CA GLY A 148 2.04 18.42 0.38
C GLY A 148 3.54 18.19 0.16
N ARG A 149 4.04 18.42 -1.06
CA ARG A 149 5.49 18.37 -1.37
C ARG A 149 6.27 19.49 -0.68
N ALA A 150 5.75 20.73 -0.72
CA ALA A 150 6.39 21.88 -0.10
C ALA A 150 6.58 21.69 1.41
N LEU A 151 5.61 21.05 2.09
CA LEU A 151 5.70 20.75 3.52
C LEU A 151 6.92 19.92 3.91
N ASN A 152 7.43 19.08 3.02
CA ASN A 152 8.62 18.27 3.29
C ASN A 152 9.91 19.11 3.38
N ALA A 153 9.95 20.26 2.72
CA ALA A 153 11.09 21.18 2.72
C ALA A 153 10.92 22.34 3.72
N MET A 154 9.70 22.65 4.14
CA MET A 154 9.43 23.71 5.11
C MET A 154 10.03 23.37 6.47
N THR A 155 10.84 24.24 7.05
CA THR A 155 11.39 24.07 8.42
C THR A 155 10.66 24.91 9.45
N ASP A 156 10.11 26.07 9.05
CA ASP A 156 9.39 26.99 9.92
C ASP A 156 7.97 26.49 10.27
N GLU A 157 7.69 26.38 11.57
CA GLU A 157 6.37 25.98 12.09
C GLU A 157 5.31 27.08 11.99
N ALA A 158 5.71 28.36 12.07
CA ALA A 158 4.77 29.47 11.92
C ALA A 158 4.24 29.53 10.48
N ALA A 159 5.15 29.43 9.50
CA ALA A 159 4.78 29.31 8.09
C ALA A 159 3.87 28.11 7.81
N LEU A 160 4.10 26.97 8.47
CA LEU A 160 3.22 25.79 8.36
C LEU A 160 1.81 26.08 8.88
N GLY A 161 1.68 26.77 10.01
CA GLY A 161 0.39 27.20 10.56
C GLY A 161 -0.38 28.10 9.59
N VAL A 162 0.27 29.12 9.03
CA VAL A 162 -0.31 30.01 8.03
C VAL A 162 -0.72 29.24 6.77
N ALA A 163 0.13 28.32 6.31
CA ALA A 163 -0.15 27.50 5.13
C ALA A 163 -1.36 26.59 5.36
N LEU A 164 -1.52 26.01 6.55
CA LEU A 164 -2.70 25.23 6.92
C LEU A 164 -3.98 26.07 6.96
N GLN A 165 -3.91 27.30 7.44
CA GLN A 165 -5.07 28.22 7.43
C GLN A 165 -5.51 28.62 6.02
N SER A 166 -4.63 28.49 5.01
CA SER A 166 -4.99 28.74 3.60
C SER A 166 -5.84 27.62 2.97
N MET A 167 -5.95 26.46 3.64
CA MET A 167 -6.86 25.39 3.21
C MET A 167 -8.32 25.81 3.41
N PRO A 168 -9.26 25.34 2.57
CA PRO A 168 -10.67 25.70 2.66
C PRO A 168 -11.38 24.94 3.77
N VAL A 169 -10.91 25.07 5.02
CA VAL A 169 -11.40 24.34 6.21
C VAL A 169 -12.87 24.62 6.52
N GLN A 170 -13.44 25.68 5.96
CA GLN A 170 -14.87 26.02 6.07
C GLN A 170 -15.77 25.20 5.11
N ASP A 171 -15.19 24.55 4.09
CA ASP A 171 -15.86 23.56 3.25
C ASP A 171 -15.27 22.17 3.53
N PRO A 172 -15.88 21.36 4.42
CA PRO A 172 -15.35 20.06 4.80
C PRO A 172 -15.15 19.09 3.62
N LYS A 173 -15.98 19.20 2.57
CA LYS A 173 -15.89 18.30 1.41
C LYS A 173 -14.67 18.65 0.57
N LEU A 174 -14.50 19.93 0.25
CA LEU A 174 -13.33 20.39 -0.49
C LEU A 174 -12.03 20.22 0.32
N ALA A 175 -12.07 20.57 1.61
CA ALA A 175 -10.96 20.35 2.53
C ALA A 175 -10.55 18.87 2.57
N GLY A 176 -11.51 17.95 2.62
CA GLY A 176 -11.26 16.50 2.58
C GLY A 176 -10.46 16.09 1.34
N LEU A 177 -10.90 16.47 0.15
CA LEU A 177 -10.21 16.15 -1.10
C LEU A 177 -8.80 16.75 -1.16
N MET A 178 -8.64 18.00 -0.72
CA MET A 178 -7.35 18.69 -0.69
C MET A 178 -6.39 18.06 0.33
N PHE A 179 -6.85 17.77 1.55
CA PHE A 179 -6.02 17.11 2.56
C PHE A 179 -5.66 15.69 2.15
N HIS A 180 -6.59 14.91 1.59
CA HIS A 180 -6.26 13.57 1.09
C HIS A 180 -5.18 13.64 0.01
N THR A 181 -5.32 14.56 -0.93
CA THR A 181 -4.34 14.78 -1.98
C THR A 181 -2.97 15.21 -1.42
N ALA A 182 -2.96 16.14 -0.48
CA ALA A 182 -1.74 16.65 0.15
C ALA A 182 -1.02 15.57 0.98
N ILE A 183 -1.75 14.82 1.81
CA ILE A 183 -1.17 13.78 2.67
C ILE A 183 -0.47 12.70 1.84
N GLY A 184 -0.95 12.41 0.63
CA GLY A 184 -0.28 11.50 -0.30
C GLY A 184 1.14 11.92 -0.68
N GLN A 185 1.51 13.19 -0.47
CA GLN A 185 2.84 13.74 -0.75
C GLN A 185 3.66 14.06 0.51
N VAL A 186 3.04 14.02 1.69
CA VAL A 186 3.69 14.40 2.97
C VAL A 186 4.46 13.22 3.54
N ALA A 187 5.77 13.36 3.75
CA ALA A 187 6.62 12.31 4.31
C ALA A 187 6.40 12.10 5.82
N ASN A 188 6.27 13.21 6.58
CA ASN A 188 6.05 13.19 8.03
C ASN A 188 4.71 13.85 8.41
N PRO A 189 3.64 13.07 8.60
CA PRO A 189 2.31 13.60 8.92
C PRO A 189 2.22 14.22 10.32
N THR A 190 3.12 13.89 11.26
CA THR A 190 3.12 14.42 12.63
C THR A 190 3.15 15.95 12.65
N ARG A 191 3.92 16.58 11.78
CA ARG A 191 4.04 18.05 11.72
C ARG A 191 2.71 18.73 11.43
N LEU A 192 1.91 18.12 10.54
CA LEU A 192 0.57 18.63 10.23
C LEU A 192 -0.37 18.48 11.42
N VAL A 193 -0.33 17.34 12.10
CA VAL A 193 -1.17 17.09 13.28
C VAL A 193 -0.81 18.06 14.41
N THR A 194 0.48 18.27 14.69
CA THR A 194 0.91 19.22 15.73
C THR A 194 0.54 20.66 15.39
N ALA A 195 0.68 21.07 14.13
CA ALA A 195 0.29 22.41 13.70
C ALA A 195 -1.24 22.60 13.76
N MET A 196 -2.00 21.60 13.34
CA MET A 196 -3.47 21.55 13.47
C MET A 196 -3.92 21.69 14.94
N ILE A 197 -3.25 21.01 15.87
CA ILE A 197 -3.54 21.11 17.31
C ILE A 197 -3.26 22.52 17.83
N LYS A 198 -2.12 23.11 17.45
CA LYS A 198 -1.78 24.51 17.79
C LYS A 198 -2.85 25.49 17.29
N LEU A 199 -3.32 25.30 16.05
CA LEU A 199 -4.38 26.13 15.47
C LEU A 199 -5.75 25.92 16.12
N SER A 200 -6.05 24.70 16.56
CA SER A 200 -7.31 24.36 17.23
C SER A 200 -7.33 24.76 18.72
N GLY A 201 -6.16 25.05 19.30
CA GLY A 201 -5.98 25.37 20.72
C GLY A 201 -6.09 24.18 21.68
N ASN A 202 -6.45 22.98 21.19
CA ASN A 202 -6.62 21.78 21.99
C ASN A 202 -6.45 20.51 21.14
N ALA A 203 -5.94 19.43 21.74
CA ALA A 203 -5.75 18.11 21.13
C ALA A 203 -7.03 17.24 21.05
N ASN A 204 -8.12 17.67 21.68
CA ASN A 204 -9.38 16.96 21.69
C ASN A 204 -10.00 16.85 20.28
N GLU A 205 -10.33 15.62 19.86
CA GLU A 205 -10.92 15.32 18.55
C GLU A 205 -12.12 16.23 18.21
N GLN A 206 -13.00 16.49 19.17
CA GLN A 206 -14.19 17.31 18.92
C GLN A 206 -13.83 18.78 18.72
N VAL A 207 -12.84 19.30 19.43
CA VAL A 207 -12.36 20.69 19.26
C VAL A 207 -11.69 20.85 17.90
N ILE A 208 -10.85 19.88 17.50
CA ILE A 208 -10.22 19.86 16.18
C ILE A 208 -11.27 19.84 15.07
N ALA A 209 -12.29 18.98 15.21
CA ALA A 209 -13.39 18.90 14.25
C ALA A 209 -14.19 20.21 14.15
N ARG A 210 -14.49 20.85 15.30
CA ARG A 210 -15.19 22.16 15.35
C ARG A 210 -14.40 23.28 14.68
N ASN A 211 -13.07 23.21 14.69
CA ASN A 211 -12.19 24.14 13.98
C ASN A 211 -12.02 23.82 12.48
N GLY A 212 -12.78 22.86 11.93
CA GLY A 212 -12.77 22.53 10.50
C GLY A 212 -11.67 21.56 10.07
N PHE A 213 -10.89 21.00 11.01
CA PHE A 213 -9.78 20.09 10.70
C PHE A 213 -10.14 18.60 10.77
N GLY A 214 -11.40 18.24 11.03
CA GLY A 214 -11.89 16.86 10.93
C GLY A 214 -11.50 16.15 9.62
N PRO A 215 -11.61 16.80 8.43
CA PRO A 215 -11.21 16.20 7.16
C PRO A 215 -9.72 15.85 7.05
N LEU A 216 -8.83 16.52 7.80
CA LEU A 216 -7.40 16.17 7.85
C LEU A 216 -7.19 14.83 8.59
N ILE A 217 -7.89 14.62 9.71
CA ILE A 217 -7.88 13.34 10.43
C ILE A 217 -8.39 12.23 9.50
N GLU A 218 -9.53 12.44 8.84
CA GLU A 218 -10.08 11.46 7.90
C GLU A 218 -9.14 11.17 6.72
N ALA A 219 -8.45 12.18 6.18
CA ALA A 219 -7.46 12.01 5.14
C ALA A 219 -6.29 11.11 5.59
N ILE A 220 -5.77 11.32 6.80
CA ILE A 220 -4.70 10.48 7.37
C ILE A 220 -5.17 9.03 7.53
N LEU A 221 -6.39 8.82 8.04
CA LEU A 221 -6.99 7.48 8.15
C LEU A 221 -7.22 6.83 6.77
N GLY A 222 -7.64 7.62 5.78
CA GLY A 222 -7.77 7.19 4.39
C GLY A 222 -6.45 6.67 3.81
N HIS A 223 -5.35 7.37 4.07
CA HIS A 223 -4.01 6.92 3.66
C HIS A 223 -3.52 5.71 4.45
N ALA A 224 -3.90 5.59 5.72
CA ALA A 224 -3.56 4.44 6.55
C ALA A 224 -4.23 3.16 6.01
N GLN A 225 -5.53 3.18 5.71
CA GLN A 225 -6.20 2.01 5.10
C GLN A 225 -5.67 1.70 3.69
N ASN A 226 -5.28 2.72 2.90
CA ASN A 226 -4.72 2.51 1.55
C ASN A 226 -3.37 1.77 1.55
N GLN A 227 -2.72 1.60 2.72
CA GLN A 227 -1.52 0.75 2.84
C GLN A 227 -1.85 -0.75 2.77
N LEU A 228 -3.09 -1.16 3.08
CA LEU A 228 -3.50 -2.56 3.14
C LEU A 228 -3.18 -3.31 1.85
N ARG A 229 -3.41 -2.69 0.69
CA ARG A 229 -3.22 -3.32 -0.63
C ARG A 229 -1.80 -3.91 -0.81
N ASN A 230 -0.80 -3.27 -0.20
CA ASN A 230 0.62 -3.61 -0.34
C ASN A 230 1.05 -4.68 0.69
N LEU A 231 0.17 -5.06 1.61
CA LEU A 231 0.43 -6.10 2.62
C LEU A 231 0.02 -7.48 2.09
N GLN A 232 0.57 -7.84 0.94
CA GLN A 232 0.49 -9.19 0.36
C GLN A 232 1.81 -9.91 0.63
N LEU A 233 1.86 -10.62 1.76
CA LEU A 233 3.09 -11.22 2.29
C LEU A 233 3.29 -12.69 1.90
N SER A 234 2.44 -13.20 1.00
CA SER A 234 2.43 -14.60 0.58
C SER A 234 2.24 -14.71 -0.92
N GLY A 235 2.76 -15.80 -1.50
CA GLY A 235 2.65 -16.09 -2.93
C GLY A 235 3.87 -15.64 -3.75
N PRO A 236 3.93 -16.03 -5.03
CA PRO A 236 5.11 -15.86 -5.89
C PRO A 236 5.43 -14.40 -6.23
N PHE A 237 4.51 -13.48 -6.00
CA PHE A 237 4.65 -12.04 -6.32
C PHE A 237 4.67 -11.17 -5.06
N ALA A 238 4.94 -11.74 -3.89
CA ALA A 238 5.02 -10.98 -2.64
C ALA A 238 6.21 -10.02 -2.67
N ASP A 239 5.93 -8.71 -2.78
CA ASP A 239 6.92 -7.64 -2.71
C ASP A 239 7.13 -7.24 -1.23
N ILE A 240 8.08 -7.91 -0.58
CA ILE A 240 8.37 -7.72 0.84
C ILE A 240 8.93 -6.32 1.12
N ASP A 241 9.67 -5.73 0.18
CA ASP A 241 10.18 -4.37 0.31
C ASP A 241 9.04 -3.35 0.29
N MET A 242 8.09 -3.51 -0.63
CA MET A 242 6.88 -2.68 -0.68
C MET A 242 6.04 -2.87 0.58
N ALA A 243 5.88 -4.10 1.07
CA ALA A 243 5.15 -4.36 2.29
C ALA A 243 5.81 -3.66 3.50
N CYS A 244 7.14 -3.75 3.65
CA CYS A 244 7.87 -3.07 4.71
C CYS A 244 7.75 -1.54 4.63
N ARG A 245 7.86 -0.96 3.42
CA ARG A 245 7.62 0.48 3.20
C ARG A 245 6.19 0.89 3.56
N SER A 246 5.20 0.05 3.24
CA SER A 246 3.81 0.29 3.61
C SER A 246 3.54 0.16 5.10
N LEU A 247 4.23 -0.74 5.81
CA LEU A 247 4.18 -0.83 7.27
C LEU A 247 4.76 0.41 7.94
N ASP A 248 5.95 0.88 7.51
CA ASP A 248 6.54 2.13 8.01
C ASP A 248 5.61 3.32 7.73
N ARG A 249 5.04 3.40 6.51
CA ARG A 249 4.09 4.46 6.17
C ARG A 249 2.83 4.41 7.04
N PHE A 250 2.26 3.23 7.22
CA PHE A 250 1.11 3.00 8.10
C PHE A 250 1.42 3.44 9.53
N HIS A 251 2.56 3.00 10.08
CA HIS A 251 3.01 3.37 11.42
C HIS A 251 3.12 4.89 11.58
N ARG A 252 3.78 5.59 10.66
CA ARG A 252 3.90 7.07 10.72
C ARG A 252 2.55 7.77 10.71
N LEU A 253 1.61 7.31 9.87
CA LEU A 253 0.25 7.88 9.78
C LEU A 253 -0.50 7.66 11.09
N VAL A 254 -0.54 6.42 11.61
CA VAL A 254 -1.23 6.11 12.86
C VAL A 254 -0.60 6.83 14.05
N ARG A 255 0.74 6.78 14.17
CA ARG A 255 1.47 7.41 15.28
C ARG A 255 1.31 8.93 15.30
N SER A 256 1.17 9.56 14.13
CA SER A 256 0.87 10.99 14.05
C SER A 256 -0.48 11.36 14.66
N LEU A 257 -1.44 10.43 14.67
CA LEU A 257 -2.75 10.63 15.29
C LEU A 257 -2.76 10.19 16.75
N THR A 258 -2.49 8.91 17.02
CA THR A 258 -2.60 8.32 18.37
C THR A 258 -1.61 8.89 19.37
N GLY A 259 -0.55 9.53 18.88
CA GLY A 259 0.44 10.22 19.70
C GLY A 259 0.05 11.59 20.21
N TYR A 260 -0.90 12.25 19.55
CA TYR A 260 -1.09 13.69 19.67
C TYR A 260 -2.56 14.10 19.78
N VAL A 261 -3.49 13.29 19.28
CA VAL A 261 -4.93 13.58 19.30
C VAL A 261 -5.61 12.76 20.39
N GLU A 262 -6.42 13.42 21.21
CA GLU A 262 -7.26 12.79 22.21
C GLU A 262 -8.59 12.39 21.57
N PHE A 263 -8.68 11.14 21.14
CA PHE A 263 -9.88 10.59 20.53
C PHE A 263 -10.97 10.30 21.56
N ALA A 264 -12.22 10.63 21.19
CA ALA A 264 -13.36 10.31 22.04
C ALA A 264 -13.67 8.81 21.97
N ARG A 265 -13.94 8.18 23.12
CA ARG A 265 -14.32 6.77 23.18
C ARG A 265 -15.56 6.52 22.30
N GLY A 266 -15.46 5.53 21.41
CA GLY A 266 -16.55 5.16 20.50
C GLY A 266 -16.72 6.08 19.30
N SER A 267 -15.86 7.10 19.10
CA SER A 267 -15.90 7.94 17.90
C SER A 267 -15.66 7.12 16.63
N ARG A 268 -16.16 7.62 15.49
CA ARG A 268 -15.94 7.01 14.18
C ARG A 268 -14.44 6.85 13.90
N CYS A 269 -13.61 7.86 14.21
CA CYS A 269 -12.17 7.79 14.03
C CYS A 269 -11.53 6.68 14.88
N THR A 270 -11.98 6.52 16.13
CA THR A 270 -11.52 5.43 17.01
C THR A 270 -11.87 4.06 16.43
N GLN A 271 -13.10 3.90 15.93
CA GLN A 271 -13.52 2.64 15.28
C GLN A 271 -12.69 2.35 14.04
N MET A 272 -12.48 3.35 13.18
CA MET A 272 -11.62 3.24 12.00
C MET A 272 -10.19 2.82 12.36
N LEU A 273 -9.57 3.50 13.33
CA LEU A 273 -8.22 3.18 13.80
C LEU A 273 -8.12 1.73 14.29
N ALA A 274 -9.08 1.28 15.11
CA ALA A 274 -9.09 -0.08 15.64
C ALA A 274 -9.24 -1.12 14.52
N THR A 275 -10.19 -0.93 13.61
CA THR A 275 -10.44 -1.86 12.50
C THR A 275 -9.26 -1.91 11.52
N ILE A 276 -8.69 -0.77 11.13
CA ILE A 276 -7.54 -0.75 10.21
C ILE A 276 -6.33 -1.41 10.87
N THR A 277 -6.05 -1.09 12.14
CA THR A 277 -4.94 -1.69 12.91
C THR A 277 -5.07 -3.20 12.99
N LYS A 278 -6.30 -3.70 13.27
CA LYS A 278 -6.59 -5.12 13.26
C LYS A 278 -6.32 -5.73 11.89
N MET A 279 -6.85 -5.17 10.82
CA MET A 279 -6.67 -5.69 9.46
C MET A 279 -5.20 -5.72 9.00
N VAL A 280 -4.41 -4.71 9.37
CA VAL A 280 -2.97 -4.69 9.10
C VAL A 280 -2.26 -5.78 9.91
N SER A 281 -2.62 -5.94 11.18
CA SER A 281 -2.05 -6.97 12.06
C SER A 281 -2.37 -8.39 11.55
N ASP A 282 -3.64 -8.66 11.22
CA ASP A 282 -4.12 -9.95 10.72
C ASP A 282 -3.43 -10.37 9.40
N ARG A 283 -3.02 -9.41 8.55
CA ARG A 283 -2.27 -9.70 7.31
C ARG A 283 -0.80 -10.04 7.56
N VAL A 284 -0.20 -9.47 8.61
CA VAL A 284 1.22 -9.63 8.94
C VAL A 284 1.46 -10.86 9.81
N GLU A 285 0.55 -11.15 10.73
CA GLU A 285 0.68 -12.23 11.71
C GLU A 285 1.06 -13.60 11.14
N PRO A 286 0.43 -14.11 10.05
CA PRO A 286 0.75 -15.44 9.53
C PRO A 286 2.21 -15.54 9.10
N ARG A 287 2.70 -14.50 8.41
CA ARG A 287 4.07 -14.46 7.92
C ARG A 287 5.07 -14.43 9.08
N LEU A 288 4.77 -13.74 10.18
CA LEU A 288 5.65 -13.70 11.36
C LEU A 288 5.82 -15.08 12.00
N LYS A 289 4.76 -15.89 12.04
CA LYS A 289 4.81 -17.25 12.60
C LYS A 289 5.69 -18.19 11.77
N GLU A 290 5.88 -17.92 10.49
CA GLU A 290 6.65 -18.76 9.57
C GLU A 290 8.15 -18.43 9.56
N VAL A 291 8.57 -17.23 9.99
CA VAL A 291 9.96 -16.76 9.82
C VAL A 291 11.00 -17.73 10.41
N VAL A 292 10.73 -18.25 11.62
CA VAL A 292 11.64 -19.19 12.29
C VAL A 292 11.70 -20.53 11.54
N THR A 293 10.57 -20.97 10.99
CA THR A 293 10.49 -22.20 10.20
C THR A 293 11.31 -22.06 8.92
N ASP A 294 11.15 -20.94 8.20
CA ASP A 294 11.91 -20.67 6.97
C ASP A 294 13.40 -20.54 7.23
N LEU A 295 13.79 -19.82 8.28
CA LEU A 295 15.17 -19.73 8.73
C LEU A 295 15.75 -21.13 8.96
N ASN A 296 15.06 -21.97 9.71
CA ASN A 296 15.52 -23.32 10.00
C ASN A 296 15.62 -24.18 8.73
N GLN A 297 14.68 -24.06 7.80
CA GLN A 297 14.70 -24.82 6.55
C GLN A 297 15.80 -24.36 5.60
N ALA A 298 16.06 -23.06 5.51
CA ALA A 298 17.11 -22.49 4.68
C ALA A 298 18.52 -22.81 5.19
N MET A 299 18.68 -22.85 6.52
CA MET A 299 19.98 -23.04 7.18
C MET A 299 20.33 -24.50 7.46
N ARG A 300 19.41 -25.44 7.23
CA ARG A 300 19.61 -26.85 7.55
C ARG A 300 20.36 -27.59 6.45
N ARG A 301 21.42 -28.31 6.84
CA ARG A 301 22.08 -29.30 5.98
C ARG A 301 21.17 -30.52 5.76
N PRO A 302 21.04 -31.04 4.53
CA PRO A 302 20.33 -32.30 4.26
C PRO A 302 20.90 -33.45 5.11
N ARG A 303 20.03 -34.34 5.59
CA ARG A 303 20.47 -35.56 6.30
C ARG A 303 21.06 -36.59 5.35
N GLU A 304 20.59 -36.60 4.11
CA GLU A 304 20.98 -37.51 3.04
C GLU A 304 21.08 -36.70 1.73
N GLY A 305 22.02 -37.06 0.86
CA GLY A 305 22.27 -36.40 -0.41
C GLY A 305 23.35 -35.31 -0.37
N THR A 306 23.60 -34.69 -1.53
CA THR A 306 24.59 -33.62 -1.69
C THR A 306 24.12 -32.35 -0.99
N ASP A 307 25.01 -31.71 -0.23
CA ASP A 307 24.70 -30.43 0.39
C ASP A 307 24.54 -29.35 -0.69
N ARG A 308 23.40 -28.66 -0.68
CA ARG A 308 23.06 -27.61 -1.65
C ARG A 308 22.22 -26.53 -0.96
N ILE A 309 22.41 -25.29 -1.41
CA ILE A 309 21.59 -24.16 -1.00
C ILE A 309 20.40 -24.05 -1.95
N ASP A 310 19.21 -23.91 -1.34
CA ASP A 310 17.99 -23.52 -2.03
C ASP A 310 17.87 -21.99 -1.92
N ASN A 311 18.13 -21.30 -3.03
CA ASN A 311 18.16 -19.84 -3.09
C ASN A 311 16.78 -19.23 -2.77
N ASP A 312 15.68 -19.90 -3.12
CA ASP A 312 14.33 -19.40 -2.87
C ASP A 312 14.02 -19.47 -1.37
N ARG A 313 14.40 -20.57 -0.70
CA ARG A 313 14.28 -20.69 0.76
C ARG A 313 15.16 -19.69 1.49
N LEU A 314 16.38 -19.48 1.01
CA LEU A 314 17.32 -18.53 1.60
C LEU A 314 16.81 -17.10 1.50
N LEU A 315 16.31 -16.72 0.32
CA LEU A 315 15.66 -15.42 0.10
C LEU A 315 14.42 -15.27 0.98
N GLY A 316 13.59 -16.30 1.08
CA GLY A 316 12.42 -16.32 1.96
C GLY A 316 12.76 -16.07 3.43
N ALA A 317 13.85 -16.70 3.92
CA ALA A 317 14.35 -16.50 5.28
C ALA A 317 14.88 -15.07 5.50
N ILE A 318 15.70 -14.54 4.57
CA ILE A 318 16.22 -13.17 4.65
C ILE A 318 15.07 -12.16 4.67
N ASN A 319 14.10 -12.33 3.77
CA ASN A 319 12.89 -11.50 3.69
C ASN A 319 12.06 -11.58 4.98
N GLY A 320 11.96 -12.77 5.59
CA GLY A 320 11.29 -12.94 6.88
C GLY A 320 11.98 -12.19 8.02
N VAL A 321 13.31 -12.24 8.11
CA VAL A 321 14.08 -11.50 9.11
C VAL A 321 13.99 -9.98 8.87
N TYR A 322 14.01 -9.55 7.61
CA TYR A 322 13.81 -8.14 7.26
C TYR A 322 12.42 -7.63 7.67
N LEU A 323 11.36 -8.40 7.38
CA LEU A 323 10.01 -8.09 7.82
C LEU A 323 9.90 -8.00 9.35
N LEU A 324 10.51 -8.94 10.09
CA LEU A 324 10.55 -8.88 11.56
C LEU A 324 11.16 -7.57 12.05
N SER A 325 12.25 -7.10 11.43
CA SER A 325 12.85 -5.82 11.78
C SER A 325 11.89 -4.65 11.51
N ALA A 326 11.22 -4.64 10.36
CA ALA A 326 10.25 -3.59 10.05
C ALA A 326 9.07 -3.58 11.04
N VAL A 327 8.57 -4.76 11.44
CA VAL A 327 7.52 -4.88 12.46
C VAL A 327 7.98 -4.41 13.82
N ARG A 328 9.24 -4.70 14.21
CA ARG A 328 9.82 -4.19 15.47
C ARG A 328 9.72 -2.67 15.55
N ASP A 329 10.11 -1.99 14.48
CA ASP A 329 10.13 -0.53 14.43
C ASP A 329 8.70 0.06 14.38
N CYS A 330 7.70 -0.74 13.97
CA CYS A 330 6.29 -0.35 13.87
C CYS A 330 5.40 -0.86 15.02
N ARG A 331 5.96 -1.56 16.02
CA ARG A 331 5.19 -2.38 16.99
C ARG A 331 4.10 -1.62 17.73
N ASP A 332 4.34 -0.35 18.06
CA ASP A 332 3.40 0.48 18.83
C ASP A 332 2.12 0.85 18.05
N SER A 333 2.09 0.57 16.75
CA SER A 333 0.91 0.75 15.90
C SER A 333 0.28 -0.56 15.45
N LEU A 334 0.75 -1.69 15.97
CA LEU A 334 0.30 -3.03 15.60
C LEU A 334 -0.20 -3.79 16.83
N ALA A 335 -1.14 -4.71 16.61
CA ALA A 335 -1.67 -5.57 17.65
C ALA A 335 -0.96 -6.94 17.66
N LEU A 336 0.37 -6.96 17.57
CA LEU A 336 1.18 -8.17 17.32
C LEU A 336 2.20 -8.51 18.41
N ASN A 337 2.19 -7.81 19.55
CA ASN A 337 3.28 -7.86 20.55
C ASN A 337 3.69 -9.29 20.96
N ALA A 338 2.74 -10.14 21.37
CA ALA A 338 3.07 -11.49 21.82
C ALA A 338 3.65 -12.39 20.71
N VAL A 339 3.06 -12.35 19.51
CA VAL A 339 3.54 -13.13 18.35
C VAL A 339 4.91 -12.62 17.91
N PHE A 340 5.09 -11.30 17.89
CA PHE A 340 6.35 -10.66 17.55
C PHE A 340 7.46 -11.05 18.54
N ASP A 341 7.24 -10.89 19.85
CA ASP A 341 8.25 -11.17 20.87
C ASP A 341 8.72 -12.63 20.80
N GLN A 342 7.77 -13.56 20.60
CA GLN A 342 8.07 -14.96 20.40
C GLN A 342 8.92 -15.18 19.13
N ALA A 343 8.46 -14.69 17.97
CA ALA A 343 9.17 -14.87 16.70
C ALA A 343 10.56 -14.21 16.72
N TRP A 344 10.68 -13.03 17.33
CA TRP A 344 11.93 -12.27 17.46
C TRP A 344 12.96 -13.00 18.32
N SER A 345 12.52 -13.55 19.45
CA SER A 345 13.37 -14.34 20.36
C SER A 345 13.83 -15.64 19.70
N GLN A 346 12.89 -16.42 19.15
CA GLN A 346 13.17 -17.70 18.50
C GLN A 346 14.08 -17.54 17.28
N THR A 347 13.89 -16.49 16.48
CA THR A 347 14.74 -16.18 15.33
C THR A 347 16.17 -15.90 15.78
N GLY A 348 16.37 -15.15 16.87
CA GLY A 348 17.69 -14.88 17.42
C GLY A 348 18.42 -16.14 17.85
N GLN A 349 17.75 -17.00 18.64
CA GLN A 349 18.30 -18.26 19.12
C GLN A 349 18.63 -19.24 17.98
N ALA A 350 17.71 -19.39 17.02
CA ALA A 350 17.92 -20.25 15.87
C ALA A 350 19.10 -19.77 15.02
N LEU A 351 19.23 -18.46 14.83
CA LEU A 351 20.31 -17.87 14.05
C LEU A 351 21.68 -18.09 14.72
N GLU A 352 21.80 -17.85 16.03
CA GLU A 352 23.04 -18.12 16.79
C GLU A 352 23.45 -19.60 16.67
N LEU A 353 22.49 -20.52 16.84
CA LEU A 353 22.73 -21.95 16.73
C LEU A 353 23.25 -22.34 15.35
N HIS A 354 22.63 -21.82 14.27
CA HIS A 354 23.06 -22.11 12.91
C HIS A 354 24.42 -21.47 12.59
N ILE A 355 24.68 -20.26 13.07
CA ILE A 355 25.99 -19.60 12.91
C ILE A 355 27.09 -20.43 13.57
N GLN A 356 26.89 -20.84 14.82
CA GLN A 356 27.87 -21.65 15.56
C GLN A 356 28.14 -22.97 14.85
N ARG A 357 27.09 -23.69 14.44
CA ARG A 357 27.21 -24.96 13.70
C ARG A 357 27.97 -24.80 12.38
N ASN A 358 27.65 -23.78 11.58
CA ASN A 358 28.32 -23.57 10.31
C ASN A 358 29.77 -23.11 10.49
N LEU A 359 30.09 -22.33 11.53
CA LEU A 359 31.48 -22.00 11.87
C LEU A 359 32.28 -23.23 12.29
N ASP A 360 31.68 -24.14 13.06
CA ASP A 360 32.36 -25.38 13.46
C ASP A 360 32.59 -26.31 12.26
N LEU A 361 31.63 -26.40 11.33
CA LEU A 361 31.80 -27.13 10.07
C LEU A 361 32.90 -26.53 9.20
N LEU A 362 32.90 -25.20 9.03
CA LEU A 362 33.92 -24.51 8.22
C LEU A 362 35.33 -24.62 8.83
N ARG A 363 35.44 -24.78 10.16
CA ARG A 363 36.74 -25.07 10.80
C ARG A 363 37.22 -26.50 10.54
N GLN A 364 36.31 -27.44 10.28
CA GLN A 364 36.64 -28.83 9.97
C GLN A 364 36.99 -29.01 8.50
N ASP A 365 36.31 -28.27 7.62
CA ASP A 365 36.52 -28.26 6.18
C ASP A 365 36.50 -26.82 5.64
N PRO A 366 37.65 -26.12 5.66
CA PRO A 366 37.75 -24.72 5.24
C PRO A 366 37.39 -24.46 3.78
N ASP A 367 37.47 -25.48 2.92
CA ASP A 367 37.23 -25.37 1.48
C ASP A 367 35.76 -25.66 1.10
N ASP A 368 34.88 -25.95 2.06
CA ASP A 368 33.45 -26.18 1.82
C ASP A 368 32.72 -24.86 1.46
N ALA A 369 32.65 -24.61 0.15
CA ALA A 369 31.98 -23.45 -0.43
C ALA A 369 30.50 -23.34 -0.02
N VAL A 370 29.78 -24.46 0.14
CA VAL A 370 28.35 -24.47 0.46
C VAL A 370 28.12 -24.00 1.90
N THR A 371 28.95 -24.49 2.83
CA THR A 371 28.93 -24.02 4.22
C THR A 371 29.33 -22.54 4.32
N GLY A 372 30.33 -22.11 3.55
CA GLY A 372 30.74 -20.70 3.46
C GLY A 372 29.63 -19.78 2.96
N GLU A 373 28.92 -20.15 1.88
CA GLU A 373 27.77 -19.40 1.34
C GLU A 373 26.61 -19.34 2.34
N ARG A 374 26.28 -20.47 2.98
CA ARG A 374 25.24 -20.53 4.01
C ARG A 374 25.58 -19.63 5.20
N LEU A 375 26.84 -19.60 5.62
CA LEU A 375 27.31 -18.71 6.69
C LEU A 375 27.22 -17.23 6.28
N ASN A 376 27.48 -16.87 5.02
CA ASN A 376 27.29 -15.50 4.54
C ASN A 376 25.86 -15.01 4.67
N ALA A 377 24.90 -15.86 4.30
CA ALA A 377 23.49 -15.53 4.46
C ALA A 377 23.09 -15.40 5.94
N ALA A 378 23.62 -16.26 6.82
CA ALA A 378 23.42 -16.13 8.26
C ALA A 378 24.00 -14.83 8.82
N ILE A 379 25.20 -14.43 8.38
CA ILE A 379 25.82 -13.15 8.75
C ILE A 379 24.94 -11.98 8.29
N LYS A 380 24.35 -12.06 7.09
CA LYS A 380 23.43 -11.02 6.60
C LYS A 380 22.16 -10.92 7.44
N MET A 381 21.58 -12.05 7.82
CA MET A 381 20.44 -12.08 8.75
C MET A 381 20.83 -11.58 10.15
N ALA A 382 22.05 -11.85 10.61
CA ALA A 382 22.58 -11.37 11.88
C ALA A 382 22.80 -9.85 11.91
N GLU A 383 23.22 -9.26 10.79
CA GLU A 383 23.32 -7.81 10.63
C GLU A 383 21.97 -7.12 10.89
N ILE A 384 20.89 -7.69 10.34
CA ILE A 384 19.52 -7.18 10.53
C ILE A 384 19.04 -7.44 11.97
N ARG A 385 19.27 -8.66 12.48
CA ARG A 385 18.69 -9.12 13.76
C ARG A 385 19.39 -8.56 15.00
N PHE A 386 20.71 -8.38 14.96
CA PHE A 386 21.51 -7.98 16.12
C PHE A 386 22.03 -6.56 15.96
N ASN A 387 22.95 -6.35 15.03
CA ASN A 387 23.49 -5.06 14.58
C ASN A 387 24.69 -5.30 13.61
N PRO A 388 25.19 -4.24 12.93
CA PRO A 388 26.37 -4.33 12.08
C PRO A 388 27.64 -4.78 12.81
N GLU A 389 27.86 -4.36 14.05
CA GLU A 389 29.07 -4.68 14.82
C GLU A 389 29.20 -6.18 15.13
N TYR A 390 28.07 -6.82 15.42
CA TYR A 390 27.98 -8.26 15.62
C TYR A 390 28.27 -9.00 14.30
N ALA A 391 27.68 -8.56 13.20
CA ALA A 391 27.94 -9.12 11.88
C ALA A 391 29.43 -9.02 11.50
N ASP A 392 30.09 -7.91 11.78
CA ASP A 392 31.53 -7.73 11.53
C ASP A 392 32.40 -8.65 12.39
N THR A 393 31.96 -8.95 13.61
CA THR A 393 32.60 -9.97 14.45
C THR A 393 32.49 -11.36 13.83
N LEU A 394 31.32 -11.70 13.27
CA LEU A 394 31.13 -12.97 12.56
C LEU A 394 31.94 -13.06 11.26
N LYS A 395 32.03 -11.97 10.49
CA LYS A 395 32.87 -11.92 9.27
C LYS A 395 34.34 -12.21 9.61
N ARG A 396 34.85 -11.63 10.71
CA ARG A 396 36.20 -11.92 11.21
C ARG A 396 36.35 -13.38 11.66
N ALA A 397 35.35 -13.92 12.37
CA ALA A 397 35.36 -15.32 12.81
C ALA A 397 35.36 -16.31 11.62
N ARG A 398 34.59 -16.00 10.57
CA ARG A 398 34.61 -16.75 9.30
C ARG A 398 35.98 -16.71 8.64
N ALA A 399 36.55 -15.52 8.45
CA ALA A 399 37.87 -15.37 7.83
C ALA A 399 38.98 -16.09 8.62
N ALA A 400 38.84 -16.18 9.95
CA ALA A 400 39.75 -16.95 10.79
C ALA A 400 39.56 -18.48 10.64
N ALA A 401 38.33 -18.96 10.43
CA ALA A 401 38.05 -20.37 10.16
C ALA A 401 38.64 -20.81 8.81
N GLU A 402 38.49 -19.98 7.77
CA GLU A 402 39.02 -20.24 6.41
C GLU A 402 40.56 -20.27 6.36
N ARG A 403 41.25 -19.62 7.31
CA ARG A 403 42.72 -19.58 7.36
C ARG A 403 43.34 -20.76 8.11
N ARG A 404 42.56 -21.57 8.82
CA ARG A 404 43.06 -22.77 9.51
C ARG A 404 43.27 -23.89 8.48
N THR A 405 44.32 -23.75 7.69
CA THR A 405 44.89 -24.78 6.81
C THR A 405 46.03 -25.49 7.53
#